data_AF-A0A0F9BFW9-F1
#
_entry.id   AF-A0A0F9BFW9-F1
#
_cell.length_a   1.000
_cell.length_b   1.000
_cell.length_c   1.000
_cell.angle_alpha   90.00
_cell.angle_beta   90.00
_cell.angle_gamma   90.00
#
_symmetry.space_group_name_H-M   'P 1'
#
loop_
_entity.id
_entity.type
_entity.pdbx_description
1 polymer ?
#
loop_
_entity_poly.entity_id
_entity_poly.type
_entity_poly.pdbx_seq_one_letter_code
_entity_poly.pdbx_strand_id
1 'polypeptide(L)'
;HEKFHTAVKQEIDWTNHIIGNNILGISDDATDKYTKYLANSLLQRINLAHLYPGYTKNPYEHLEKIADTEGKGDIKANFFESTVTSYNQSSAIEGWEDF
;
A
#
# COMPACT_ATOMS: atom_id res chain seq x y z
N HIS A 1 11.44 -22.14 -3.30
CA HIS A 1 9.99 -21.80 -3.38
C HIS A 1 9.17 -22.39 -2.23
N GLU A 2 9.49 -23.57 -1.70
CA GLU A 2 8.75 -24.24 -0.62
C GLU A 2 8.56 -23.40 0.66
N LYS A 3 9.62 -22.71 1.14
CA LYS A 3 9.52 -21.85 2.34
C LYS A 3 8.54 -20.69 2.17
N PHE A 4 8.52 -20.05 0.99
CA PHE A 4 7.57 -18.98 0.67
C PHE A 4 6.14 -19.51 0.59
N HIS A 5 5.94 -20.69 0.00
CA HIS A 5 4.63 -21.31 -0.04
C HIS A 5 4.09 -21.62 1.36
N THR A 6 4.95 -22.16 2.22
CA THR A 6 4.61 -22.46 3.62
C THR A 6 4.26 -21.18 4.40
N ALA A 7 5.06 -20.13 4.25
CA ALA A 7 4.81 -18.84 4.89
C ALA A 7 3.47 -18.24 4.44
N VAL A 8 3.17 -18.26 3.15
CA VAL A 8 1.89 -17.75 2.61
C VAL A 8 0.71 -18.53 3.16
N LYS A 9 0.82 -19.87 3.24
CA LYS A 9 -0.24 -20.70 3.80
C LYS A 9 -0.49 -20.38 5.28
N GLN A 10 0.58 -20.27 6.07
CA GLN A 10 0.49 -19.91 7.48
C GLN A 10 -0.15 -18.53 7.68
N GLU A 11 0.19 -17.57 6.82
CA GLU A 11 -0.40 -16.23 6.87
C GLU A 11 -1.91 -16.28 6.58
N ILE A 12 -2.34 -17.01 5.54
CA ILE A 12 -3.77 -17.18 5.20
C ILE A 12 -4.52 -17.84 6.37
N ASP A 13 -3.98 -18.92 6.93
CA ASP A 13 -4.58 -19.63 8.06
C ASP A 13 -4.70 -18.71 9.28
N TRP A 14 -3.66 -17.92 9.56
CA TRP A 14 -3.66 -16.95 10.65
C TRP A 14 -4.66 -15.81 10.42
N THR A 15 -4.69 -15.21 9.22
CA THR A 15 -5.61 -14.10 8.95
C THR A 15 -7.06 -14.55 8.98
N ASN A 16 -7.36 -15.73 8.44
CA ASN A 16 -8.70 -16.32 8.52
C ASN A 16 -9.11 -16.65 9.95
N HIS A 17 -8.16 -17.04 10.80
CA HIS A 17 -8.42 -17.29 12.21
C HIS A 17 -8.71 -15.99 13.00
N ILE A 18 -7.96 -14.92 12.74
CA ILE A 18 -8.08 -13.65 13.47
C ILE A 18 -9.23 -12.78 12.97
N ILE A 19 -9.28 -12.52 11.66
CA ILE A 19 -10.26 -11.61 11.05
C ILE A 19 -11.52 -12.40 10.66
N GLY A 20 -11.33 -13.53 9.98
CA GLY A 20 -12.42 -14.31 9.40
C GLY A 20 -13.28 -13.44 8.48
N ASN A 21 -14.60 -13.66 8.51
CA ASN A 21 -15.58 -12.85 7.76
C ASN A 21 -16.30 -11.81 8.66
N ASN A 22 -15.61 -11.33 9.70
CA ASN A 22 -16.20 -10.46 10.71
C ASN A 22 -16.13 -8.97 10.36
N ILE A 23 -15.42 -8.60 9.29
CA ILE A 23 -15.25 -7.20 8.86
C ILE A 23 -15.99 -6.99 7.53
N LEU A 24 -16.91 -6.03 7.52
CA LEU A 24 -17.65 -5.67 6.33
C LEU A 24 -16.70 -5.14 5.23
N GLY A 25 -16.69 -5.80 4.08
CA GLY A 25 -15.82 -5.44 2.94
C GLY A 25 -14.47 -6.15 2.92
N ILE A 26 -14.13 -6.93 3.94
CA ILE A 26 -12.94 -7.81 3.96
C ILE A 26 -13.44 -9.25 4.07
N SER A 27 -13.49 -9.95 2.94
CA SER A 27 -13.76 -11.38 2.92
C SER A 27 -12.47 -12.19 3.04
N ASP A 28 -12.62 -13.44 3.48
CA ASP A 28 -11.58 -14.47 3.47
C ASP A 28 -10.94 -14.65 2.09
N ASP A 29 -11.75 -14.75 1.03
CA ASP A 29 -11.30 -14.90 -0.35
C ASP A 29 -10.51 -13.67 -0.85
N ALA A 30 -10.97 -12.46 -0.51
CA ALA A 30 -10.27 -11.23 -0.88
C ALA A 30 -8.92 -11.12 -0.16
N THR A 31 -8.87 -11.56 1.11
CA THR A 31 -7.65 -11.55 1.92
C THR A 31 -6.65 -12.62 1.44
N ASP A 32 -7.09 -13.82 1.10
CA ASP A 32 -6.26 -14.87 0.49
C ASP A 32 -5.66 -14.40 -0.85
N LYS A 33 -6.51 -13.81 -1.71
CA LYS A 33 -6.06 -13.19 -2.97
C LYS A 33 -5.01 -12.11 -2.73
N TYR A 34 -5.19 -11.29 -1.70
CA TYR A 34 -4.26 -10.23 -1.35
C TYR A 34 -2.92 -10.79 -0.88
N THR A 35 -2.92 -11.80 -0.01
CA THR A 35 -1.69 -12.45 0.48
C THR A 35 -0.90 -13.11 -0.66
N LYS A 36 -1.58 -13.75 -1.61
CA LYS A 36 -0.95 -14.31 -2.82
C LYS A 36 -0.37 -13.25 -3.74
N TYR A 37 -1.09 -12.14 -3.93
CA TYR A 37 -0.60 -10.98 -4.66
C TYR A 37 0.67 -10.39 -4.00
N LEU A 38 0.64 -10.22 -2.67
CA LEU A 38 1.78 -9.70 -1.90
C LEU A 38 3.00 -10.60 -2.05
N ALA A 39 2.81 -11.93 -1.94
CA ALA A 39 3.89 -12.89 -2.12
C ALA A 39 4.54 -12.78 -3.52
N ASN A 40 3.73 -12.64 -4.57
CA ASN A 40 4.25 -12.44 -5.92
C ASN A 40 4.99 -11.11 -6.07
N SER A 41 4.47 -10.02 -5.50
CA SER A 41 5.14 -8.72 -5.51
C SER A 41 6.50 -8.77 -4.81
N LEU A 42 6.58 -9.44 -3.65
CA LEU A 42 7.83 -9.64 -2.93
C LEU A 42 8.84 -10.47 -3.73
N LEU A 43 8.39 -11.55 -4.38
CA LEU A 43 9.24 -12.39 -5.24
C LEU A 43 9.74 -11.61 -6.47
N GLN A 44 8.89 -10.78 -7.07
CA GLN A 44 9.26 -9.93 -8.20
C GLN A 44 10.34 -8.91 -7.80
N ARG A 45 10.26 -8.32 -6.60
CA ARG A 45 11.27 -7.38 -6.07
C ARG A 45 12.66 -8.00 -5.93
N ILE A 46 12.74 -9.32 -5.75
CA ILE A 46 13.99 -10.08 -5.67
C ILE A 46 14.33 -10.83 -6.97
N ASN A 47 13.69 -10.46 -8.10
CA ASN A 47 13.87 -11.07 -9.43
C ASN A 47 13.64 -12.58 -9.48
N LEU A 48 12.72 -13.10 -8.65
CA LEU A 48 12.28 -14.50 -8.71
C LEU A 48 10.96 -14.63 -9.48
N ALA A 49 10.74 -15.83 -10.04
CA ALA A 49 9.48 -16.16 -10.71
C ALA A 49 8.30 -16.15 -9.72
N HIS A 50 7.14 -15.73 -10.22
CA HIS A 50 5.89 -15.73 -9.45
C HIS A 50 5.55 -17.13 -8.94
N LEU A 51 5.12 -17.20 -7.68
CA LEU A 51 4.70 -18.45 -7.05
C LEU A 51 3.24 -18.80 -7.37
N TYR A 52 2.39 -17.79 -7.53
CA TYR A 52 0.96 -17.95 -7.80
C TYR A 52 0.56 -17.28 -9.12
N PRO A 53 0.39 -18.02 -10.23
CA PRO A 53 0.00 -17.42 -11.50
C PRO A 53 -1.39 -16.77 -11.42
N GLY A 54 -1.57 -15.60 -12.04
CA GLY A 54 -2.84 -14.87 -12.07
C GLY A 54 -3.10 -13.93 -10.88
N TYR A 55 -2.30 -13.99 -9.83
CA TYR A 55 -2.39 -13.10 -8.66
C TYR A 55 -1.43 -11.92 -8.81
N THR A 56 -1.62 -11.10 -9.84
CA THR A 56 -0.76 -9.92 -10.13
C THR A 56 -1.45 -8.60 -9.84
N LYS A 57 -2.72 -8.64 -9.43
CA LYS A 57 -3.56 -7.48 -9.18
C LYS A 57 -3.97 -7.42 -7.72
N ASN A 58 -3.91 -6.24 -7.13
CA ASN A 58 -4.39 -5.99 -5.78
C ASN A 58 -5.93 -6.13 -5.72
N PRO A 59 -6.52 -7.02 -4.92
CA PRO A 59 -7.98 -7.06 -4.72
C PRO A 59 -8.54 -5.82 -4.02
N TYR A 60 -7.71 -5.04 -3.31
CA TYR A 60 -8.08 -3.83 -2.58
C TYR A 60 -7.57 -2.54 -3.23
N GLU A 61 -7.59 -2.44 -4.57
CA GLU A 61 -7.17 -1.22 -5.30
C GLU A 61 -7.86 0.08 -4.81
N HIS A 62 -9.10 -0.03 -4.32
CA HIS A 62 -9.84 1.11 -3.80
C HIS A 62 -9.29 1.62 -2.46
N LEU A 63 -8.65 0.76 -1.65
CA LEU A 63 -7.98 1.14 -0.41
C LEU A 63 -6.61 1.75 -0.67
N GLU A 64 -5.95 1.35 -1.75
CA GLU A 64 -4.63 1.89 -2.14
C GLU A 64 -4.70 3.39 -2.42
N LYS A 65 -5.78 3.86 -3.08
CA LYS A 65 -6.03 5.30 -3.28
C LYS A 65 -6.26 6.08 -1.99
N ILE A 66 -6.70 5.40 -0.93
CA ILE A 66 -6.90 6.00 0.40
C ILE A 66 -5.58 6.01 1.18
N ALA A 67 -4.71 5.01 0.93
CA ALA A 67 -3.39 4.90 1.53
C ALA A 67 -2.30 5.73 0.81
N ASP A 68 -2.54 6.13 -0.44
CA ASP A 68 -1.59 6.89 -1.25
C ASP A 68 -1.46 8.33 -0.73
N THR A 69 -0.35 8.58 -0.03
CA THR A 69 0.04 9.90 0.49
C THR A 69 0.47 10.88 -0.61
N GLU A 70 0.61 10.46 -1.87
CA GLU A 70 1.14 11.30 -2.94
C GLU A 70 0.09 12.13 -3.70
N GLY A 71 -1.21 11.95 -3.42
CA GLY A 71 -2.21 12.75 -4.14
C GLY A 71 -3.63 12.66 -3.64
N LYS A 72 -4.03 13.67 -2.84
CA LYS A 72 -5.42 14.12 -2.56
C LYS A 72 -6.15 13.66 -1.29
N GLY A 73 -5.48 13.33 -0.19
CA GLY A 73 -6.21 13.29 1.08
C GLY A 73 -5.44 12.79 2.30
N ASP A 74 -5.12 13.73 3.20
CA ASP A 74 -5.08 13.57 4.66
C ASP A 74 -4.40 12.34 5.29
N ILE A 75 -3.27 11.90 4.76
CA ILE A 75 -2.35 11.05 5.54
C ILE A 75 -0.99 11.74 5.59
N LYS A 76 -0.53 12.02 6.81
CA LYS A 76 0.72 12.70 7.12
C LYS A 76 1.89 12.04 6.36
N ALA A 77 2.35 12.69 5.30
CA ALA A 77 3.54 12.27 4.58
C ALA A 77 4.75 12.23 5.55
N ASN A 78 5.54 11.16 5.49
CA ASN A 78 6.80 11.07 6.23
C ASN A 78 7.76 12.14 5.70
N PHE A 79 8.22 13.02 6.59
CA PHE A 79 9.08 14.18 6.30
C PHE A 79 10.37 13.84 5.52
N PHE A 80 10.81 12.57 5.54
CA PHE A 80 12.01 12.10 4.86
C PHE A 80 11.79 11.49 3.48
N GLU A 81 10.55 11.20 3.10
CA GLU A 81 10.22 10.52 1.84
C GLU A 81 9.58 11.47 0.82
N SER A 82 9.05 12.61 1.26
CA SER A 82 8.51 13.64 0.39
C SER A 82 9.63 14.50 -0.22
N THR A 83 9.71 14.56 -1.55
CA THR A 83 10.52 15.58 -2.24
C THR A 83 9.87 16.94 -1.97
N VAL A 84 10.50 17.80 -1.16
CA VAL A 84 10.02 19.16 -0.88
C VAL A 84 10.10 19.99 -2.16
N THR A 85 9.05 19.99 -2.97
CA THR A 85 8.91 20.87 -4.15
C THR A 85 8.09 22.12 -3.84
N SER A 86 7.92 22.48 -2.56
CA SER A 86 7.38 23.78 -2.17
C SER A 86 8.53 24.79 -1.99
N TYR A 87 9.03 25.36 -3.08
CA TYR A 87 9.65 26.69 -3.02
C TYR A 87 8.53 27.68 -2.72
N ASN A 88 8.27 27.94 -1.44
CA ASN A 88 7.43 29.08 -1.08
C ASN A 88 8.32 30.32 -1.24
N GLN A 89 8.34 30.87 -2.46
CA GLN A 89 8.94 32.17 -2.71
C GLN A 89 8.16 33.17 -1.86
N SER A 90 8.77 33.66 -0.78
CA SER A 90 8.24 34.77 0.03
C SER A 90 8.26 36.06 -0.79
N SER A 91 7.36 36.16 -1.75
CA SER A 91 7.03 37.40 -2.45
C SER A 91 5.54 37.64 -2.31
N ALA A 92 5.15 37.94 -1.07
CA ALA A 92 3.82 38.44 -0.73
C ALA A 92 3.94 39.37 0.48
N ILE A 93 4.77 40.41 0.37
CA ILE A 93 4.50 41.67 1.04
C ILE A 93 4.74 42.78 0.01
N GLU A 94 3.72 43.03 -0.81
CA GLU A 94 3.58 44.26 -1.58
C GLU A 94 2.83 45.24 -0.66
N GLY A 95 3.51 46.30 -0.19
CA GLY A 95 2.88 47.30 0.69
C GLY A 95 3.73 47.92 1.81
N TRP A 96 5.06 48.01 1.69
CA TRP A 96 5.92 48.79 2.60
C TRP A 96 6.59 50.01 1.93
N GLU A 97 6.10 50.47 0.78
CA GLU A 97 6.53 51.73 0.15
C GLU A 97 5.38 52.75 0.09
N ASP A 98 4.84 53.14 1.24
CA ASP A 98 4.13 54.42 1.41
C ASP A 98 4.06 54.75 2.90
N PHE A 99 5.13 55.37 3.43
CA PHE A 99 5.13 56.21 4.64
C PHE A 99 6.24 57.25 4.56
#